data_AF-S6GRW0-F1
#
_entry.id   AF-S6GRW0-F1
#
_cell.length_a   1.000
_cell.length_b   1.000
_cell.length_c   1.000
_cell.angle_alpha   90.00
_cell.angle_beta   90.00
_cell.angle_gamma   90.00
#
_symmetry.space_group_name_H-M   'P 1'
#
loop_
_entity.id
_entity.type
_entity.pdbx_description
1 polymer ?
#
loop_
_entity_poly.entity_id
_entity_poly.type
_entity_poly.pdbx_seq_one_letter_code
_entity_poly.pdbx_strand_id
1 'polypeptide(L)' 'MAAGSLSGKNSVELGVCCAKTDKLIGYAGIVSINQLNRKGEYFILIGELEYWGRGLGTQITGATTDYAFNSLGLHRIE' A
#
# COMPACT_ATOMS: atom_id res chain seq x y z
N MET A 1 -26.09 3.96 -5.06
CA MET A 1 -24.79 3.25 -5.06
C MET A 1 -24.45 2.91 -6.50
N ALA A 2 -23.49 3.59 -7.11
CA ALA A 2 -22.97 3.20 -8.41
C ALA A 2 -21.52 2.77 -8.19
N ALA A 3 -21.30 1.45 -8.10
CA ALA A 3 -19.96 0.88 -8.16
C ALA A 3 -19.61 0.72 -9.64
N GLY A 4 -19.07 1.78 -10.23
CA GLY A 4 -18.45 1.72 -11.56
C GLY A 4 -16.99 1.29 -11.40
N SER A 5 -16.66 0.03 -11.68
CA SER A 5 -15.28 -0.40 -11.80
C SER A 5 -14.74 0.04 -13.17
N LEU A 6 -13.86 1.03 -13.19
CA LEU A 6 -13.06 1.34 -14.37
C LEU A 6 -11.93 0.31 -14.45
N SER A 7 -11.97 -0.53 -15.48
CA SER A 7 -10.97 -1.56 -15.77
C SER A 7 -9.65 -0.96 -16.26
N GLY A 8 -8.92 -0.31 -15.36
CA GLY A 8 -7.50 0.00 -15.48
C GLY A 8 -6.84 -0.34 -14.14
N LYS A 9 -5.81 -1.20 -14.12
CA LYS A 9 -5.04 -1.50 -12.90
C LYS A 9 -4.23 -0.28 -12.48
N ASN A 10 -4.90 0.71 -11.89
CA ASN A 10 -4.31 1.94 -11.36
C ASN A 10 -4.02 1.85 -9.86
N SER A 11 -4.08 0.64 -9.30
CA SER A 11 -3.75 0.38 -7.91
C SER A 11 -3.00 -0.94 -7.74
N VAL A 12 -2.21 -0.99 -6.67
CA VAL A 12 -1.62 -2.20 -6.13
C VAL A 12 -1.95 -2.25 -4.65
N GLU A 13 -2.52 -3.36 -4.19
CA GLU A 13 -2.86 -3.61 -2.80
C GLU A 13 -2.05 -4.82 -2.30
N LEU A 14 -1.43 -4.67 -1.12
CA LEU A 14 -0.57 -5.65 -0.48
C LEU A 14 -1.16 -6.01 0.88
N GLY A 15 -1.31 -7.29 1.15
CA GLY A 15 -1.67 -7.78 2.49
C GLY A 15 -0.48 -7.64 3.44
N VAL A 16 -0.72 -7.08 4.63
CA VAL A 16 0.27 -7.00 5.71
C VAL A 16 0.01 -8.15 6.66
N CYS A 17 0.91 -9.13 6.71
CA CYS A 17 0.82 -10.29 7.61
C CYS A 17 1.80 -10.20 8.78
N CYS A 18 1.38 -10.68 9.94
CA CYS A 18 2.26 -10.86 11.10
C CYS A 18 3.24 -12.01 10.82
N ALA A 19 4.54 -11.72 10.74
CA ALA A 19 5.57 -12.71 10.42
C ALA A 19 5.63 -13.92 11.37
N LYS A 20 5.10 -13.81 12.60
CA LYS A 20 5.10 -14.91 13.58
C LYS A 20 3.92 -15.86 13.43
N THR A 21 2.77 -15.35 13.00
CA THR A 21 1.50 -16.07 13.03
C THR A 21 0.87 -16.23 11.65
N ASP A 22 1.46 -15.60 10.63
CA ASP A 22 0.94 -15.46 9.27
C ASP A 22 -0.46 -14.80 9.21
N LYS A 23 -0.90 -14.21 10.33
CA LYS A 23 -2.19 -13.55 10.42
C LYS A 23 -2.18 -12.28 9.59
N LEU A 24 -3.16 -12.09 8.73
CA LEU A 24 -3.41 -10.82 8.06
C LEU A 24 -3.83 -9.77 9.09
N ILE A 25 -3.05 -8.69 9.20
CA ILE A 25 -3.25 -7.62 10.19
C ILE A 25 -3.56 -6.27 9.53
N GLY A 26 -3.55 -6.18 8.20
CA GLY A 26 -3.79 -4.93 7.50
C GLY A 26 -3.55 -5.00 6.00
N TYR A 27 -3.60 -3.83 5.37
CA TYR A 27 -3.31 -3.63 3.96
C TYR A 27 -2.47 -2.37 3.78
N ALA A 28 -1.65 -2.34 2.74
CA ALA A 28 -0.97 -1.14 2.28
C ALA A 28 -0.81 -1.21 0.76
N GLY A 29 -0.53 -0.07 0.14
CA GLY A 29 -0.36 -0.08 -1.31
C GLY A 29 -0.33 1.30 -1.92
N ILE A 30 -0.40 1.32 -3.25
CA ILE A 30 -0.44 2.53 -4.05
C ILE A 30 -1.74 2.55 -4.84
N VAL A 31 -2.49 3.63 -4.74
CA VAL A 31 -3.70 3.89 -5.52
C VAL A 31 -3.50 5.11 -6.43
N SER A 32 -4.51 5.41 -7.26
CA SER A 32 -4.51 6.57 -8.14
C SER A 32 -3.27 6.66 -9.03
N ILE A 33 -2.70 5.52 -9.44
CA ILE A 33 -1.45 5.47 -10.18
C ILE A 33 -1.64 6.14 -11.54
N ASN A 34 -0.83 7.17 -11.79
CA ASN A 34 -0.72 7.85 -13.07
C ASN A 34 0.66 7.53 -13.64
N GLN A 35 0.69 6.59 -14.60
CA GLN A 35 1.93 6.15 -15.23
C GLN A 35 2.60 7.24 -16.07
N LEU A 36 1.82 8.11 -16.73
CA LEU A 36 2.36 9.23 -17.51
C LEU A 36 3.15 10.19 -16.62
N ASN A 37 2.61 10.50 -15.44
CA ASN A 37 3.24 11.37 -14.46
C ASN A 37 4.10 10.62 -13.43
N ARG A 38 4.24 9.29 -13.59
CA ARG A 38 4.96 8.39 -12.68
C ARG A 38 4.69 8.68 -11.20
N LYS A 39 3.42 8.87 -10.85
CA LYS A 39 2.98 9.15 -9.48
C LYS A 39 1.85 8.26 -9.01
N GLY A 40 1.68 8.15 -7.69
CA GLY A 40 0.54 7.47 -7.06
C GLY A 40 0.38 7.93 -5.61
N GLU A 41 -0.69 7.48 -4.97
CA GLU A 41 -1.05 7.82 -3.59
C GLU A 41 -0.82 6.62 -2.69
N TYR A 42 -0.11 6.80 -1.59
CA TYR A 42 0.13 5.74 -0.62
C TYR A 42 -1.06 5.60 0.34
N PHE A 43 -1.41 4.35 0.66
CA PHE A 43 -2.32 4.07 1.75
C PHE A 43 -1.77 2.98 2.66
N ILE A 44 -2.19 3.04 3.92
CA ILE A 44 -1.96 2.00 4.92
C ILE A 44 -3.15 1.90 5.84
N LEU A 45 -3.54 0.66 6.12
CA LEU A 45 -4.51 0.28 7.13
C LEU A 45 -3.88 -0.79 8.00
N ILE A 46 -3.69 -0.50 9.28
CA ILE A 46 -3.34 -1.50 10.30
C ILE A 46 -4.59 -1.70 11.15
N GLY A 47 -5.08 -2.93 11.22
CA GLY A 47 -6.29 -3.30 11.94
C GLY A 47 -6.10 -3.27 13.46
N GLU A 48 -6.04 -4.44 14.07
CA GLU A 48 -6.11 -4.64 15.51
C GLU A 48 -5.14 -3.74 16.31
N LEU A 49 -5.68 -3.05 17.32
CA LEU A 49 -4.97 -2.06 18.14
C LEU A 49 -3.72 -2.63 18.81
N GLU A 50 -3.68 -3.94 19.08
CA GLU A 50 -2.53 -4.59 19.67
C GLU A 50 -1.25 -4.43 18.82
N TYR A 51 -1.37 -4.23 17.50
CA TYR A 51 -0.23 -4.03 16.59
C TYR A 51 0.22 -2.57 16.49
N TRP A 52 -0.54 -1.63 17.06
CA TRP A 52 -0.23 -0.20 16.99
C TRP A 52 0.91 0.16 17.95
N GLY A 53 1.63 1.25 17.66
CA GLY A 53 2.75 1.70 18.50
C GLY A 53 4.01 0.85 18.43
N ARG A 54 4.08 -0.16 17.55
CA ARG A 54 5.22 -1.08 17.40
C ARG A 54 6.18 -0.74 16.25
N GLY A 55 6.06 0.45 15.66
CA GLY A 55 6.87 0.86 14.50
C GLY A 55 6.51 0.14 13.18
N LEU A 56 5.40 -0.60 13.14
CA LEU A 56 4.96 -1.29 11.92
C LEU A 56 4.66 -0.33 10.77
N GLY A 57 4.02 0.81 11.06
CA GLY A 57 3.73 1.82 10.05
C GLY A 57 4.99 2.27 9.29
N THR A 58 6.09 2.53 10.00
CA THR A 58 7.38 2.90 9.38
C THR A 58 7.92 1.79 8.47
N GLN A 59 7.90 0.54 8.94
CA GLN A 59 8.39 -0.61 8.17
C GLN A 59 7.55 -0.84 6.91
N ILE A 60 6.22 -0.80 7.04
CA ILE A 60 5.27 -1.01 5.95
C ILE A 60 5.37 0.12 4.92
N THR A 61 5.44 1.38 5.37
CA THR A 61 5.66 2.53 4.48
C THR A 61 6.97 2.40 3.71
N GLY A 62 8.06 2.05 4.39
CA GLY A 62 9.36 1.82 3.75
C GLY A 62 9.29 0.75 2.65
N ALA A 63 8.75 -0.43 2.98
CA ALA A 63 8.62 -1.51 2.01
C ALA A 63 7.69 -1.17 0.82
N THR A 64 6.57 -0.50 1.09
CA THR A 64 5.58 -0.14 0.05
C THR A 64 6.13 0.93 -0.88
N THR A 65 6.80 1.96 -0.34
CA THR A 65 7.42 3.02 -1.13
C THR A 65 8.63 2.53 -1.91
N ASP A 66 9.44 1.64 -1.34
CA ASP A 66 10.53 0.97 -2.06
C ASP A 66 10.01 0.21 -3.28
N TYR A 67 8.96 -0.61 -3.10
CA TYR A 67 8.28 -1.29 -4.20
C TYR A 67 7.75 -0.30 -5.24
N ALA A 68 7.14 0.80 -4.81
CA ALA A 68 6.60 1.82 -5.70
C ALA A 68 7.68 2.49 -6.57
N PHE A 69 8.84 2.82 -6.00
CA PHE A 69 9.94 3.43 -6.74
C PHE A 69 10.72 2.44 -7.59
N ASN A 70 11.08 1.28 -7.02
CA ASN A 70 12.01 0.33 -7.65
C ASN A 70 11.32 -0.71 -8.53
N SER A 71 10.07 -1.07 -8.25
CA SER A 71 9.33 -2.07 -9.04
C SER A 71 8.26 -1.44 -9.95
N LEU A 72 7.51 -0.45 -9.46
CA LEU A 72 6.50 0.25 -10.27
C LEU A 72 7.07 1.41 -11.09
N GLY A 73 8.32 1.82 -10.82
CA GLY A 73 8.99 2.89 -11.54
C GLY A 73 8.39 4.28 -11.30
N LEU A 74 7.64 4.48 -10.21
CA LEU A 74 7.15 5.81 -9.84
C LEU A 74 8.32 6.70 -9.41
N HIS A 75 8.13 8.02 -9.40
CA HIS A 75 9.12 8.98 -8.87
C HIS A 75 8.52 9.89 -7.80
N ARG A 76 7.21 9.83 -7.56
CA ARG A 76 6.51 10.62 -6.54
C ARG A 76 5.39 9.79 -5.94
N ILE A 77 5.30 9.83 -4.62
CA ILE A 77 4.21 9.25 -3.84
C ILE A 77 3.59 10.36 -3.00
N GLU A 78 2.27 10.41 -2.96
CA GLU A 78 1.46 11.38 -2.20
C GLU A 78 0.78 10.72 -1.00
#